data_AF-A0A4Y2ASP9-F1
#
_entry.id   AF-A0A4Y2ASP9-F1
#
_cell.length_a   1.000
_cell.length_b   1.000
_cell.length_c   1.000
_cell.angle_alpha   90.00
_cell.angle_beta   90.00
_cell.angle_gamma   90.00
#
_symmetry.space_group_name_H-M   'P 1'
#
loop_
_entity.id
_entity.type
_entity.pdbx_description
1 polymer ?
#
loop_
_entity_poly.entity_id
_entity_poly.type
_entity_poly.pdbx_seq_one_letter_code
_entity_poly.pdbx_strand_id
1 'polypeptide(L)'
;MPETGPLTRLMDKQFEKLFAMMAEMKAGQEGLERKMEAGQEEMRVAQAGLEQKMEAGQEEMRSGQERMEKGQEEMKGLMDEVKGEVQRKIDEVEEKVQMKIEDVKSEVQGKISDIERRLSEMEDRPFSFSASPEFMHSRPTIKSLTFDGQTSWTVFKTQFDIISSTNGWTDFVKASQLVASLRGSAAEVPQGIPADNLTDLTTIEKALESRFGDSHLTQFYRTELKTRRQKPGESLQELAADVEQLMSLA
;
A
#
# COMPACT_ATOMS: atom_id res chain seq x y z
N MET A 1 72.31 40.34 104.70
CA MET A 1 72.10 39.20 103.78
C MET A 1 72.98 38.06 104.24
N PRO A 2 72.46 36.89 104.61
CA PRO A 2 73.32 35.76 104.95
C PRO A 2 73.76 35.09 103.64
N GLU A 3 75.06 34.99 103.44
CA GLU A 3 75.65 34.25 102.34
C GLU A 3 75.53 32.75 102.60
N THR A 4 74.84 32.05 101.69
CA THR A 4 74.75 30.60 101.66
C THR A 4 76.05 30.01 101.07
N GLY A 5 76.63 29.04 101.78
CA GLY A 5 77.94 28.46 101.47
C GLY A 5 78.00 27.58 100.19
N PRO A 6 79.22 27.16 99.75
CA PRO A 6 79.44 26.50 98.46
C PRO A 6 78.70 25.15 98.28
N LEU A 7 78.43 24.44 99.38
CA LEU A 7 77.76 23.13 99.37
C LEU A 7 76.24 23.24 99.18
N THR A 8 75.58 24.30 99.67
CA THR A 8 74.12 24.49 99.49
C THR A 8 73.78 24.88 98.05
N ARG A 9 74.58 25.75 97.41
CA ARG A 9 74.41 26.09 95.98
C ARG A 9 74.57 24.89 95.03
N LEU A 10 75.42 23.92 95.38
CA LEU A 10 75.64 22.73 94.58
C LEU A 10 74.44 21.76 94.67
N MET A 11 73.87 21.58 95.86
CA MET A 11 72.67 20.77 96.06
C MET A 11 71.45 21.37 95.36
N ASP A 12 71.23 22.68 95.45
CA ASP A 12 70.13 23.37 94.76
C ASP A 12 70.21 23.17 93.24
N LYS A 13 71.42 23.22 92.66
CA LYS A 13 71.65 23.01 91.23
C LYS A 13 71.34 21.58 90.75
N GLN A 14 71.49 20.58 91.62
CA GLN A 14 71.13 19.18 91.31
C GLN A 14 69.62 18.94 91.42
N PHE A 15 68.95 19.52 92.42
CA PHE A 15 67.49 19.48 92.52
C PHE A 15 66.82 20.17 91.33
N GLU A 16 67.33 21.32 90.89
CA GLU A 16 66.80 22.03 89.73
C GLU A 16 66.94 21.21 88.44
N LYS A 17 68.05 20.47 88.30
CA LYS A 17 68.27 19.56 87.18
C LYS A 17 67.30 18.36 87.22
N LEU A 18 66.98 17.85 88.41
CA LEU A 18 66.00 16.79 88.59
C LEU A 18 64.57 17.26 88.29
N PHE A 19 64.20 18.48 88.72
CA PHE A 19 62.91 19.10 88.38
C PHE A 19 62.76 19.37 86.88
N ALA A 20 63.82 19.87 86.24
CA ALA A 20 63.83 20.06 84.78
C ALA A 20 63.61 18.71 84.05
N MET A 21 64.27 17.64 84.49
CA MET A 21 64.11 16.31 83.91
C MET A 21 62.70 15.74 84.12
N MET A 22 62.09 15.95 85.30
CA MET A 22 60.70 15.58 85.55
C MET A 22 59.71 16.40 84.71
N ALA A 23 59.98 17.70 84.52
CA ALA A 23 59.17 18.57 83.66
C ALA A 23 59.24 18.15 82.19
N GLU A 24 60.43 17.83 81.68
CA GLU A 24 60.62 17.30 80.32
C GLU A 24 59.94 15.94 80.14
N MET A 25 60.05 15.04 81.13
CA MET A 25 59.38 13.74 81.09
C MET A 25 57.86 13.90 81.07
N LYS A 26 57.31 14.79 81.91
CA LYS A 26 55.87 15.06 81.96
C LYS A 26 55.39 15.73 80.68
N ALA A 27 56.13 16.70 80.14
CA ALA A 27 55.82 17.33 78.87
C ALA A 27 55.90 16.34 77.70
N GLY A 28 56.87 15.42 77.73
CA GLY A 28 57.00 14.32 76.76
C GLY A 28 55.82 13.35 76.84
N GLN A 29 55.37 13.01 78.05
CA GLN A 29 54.22 12.14 78.28
C GLN A 29 52.91 12.80 77.82
N GLU A 30 52.67 14.06 78.20
CA GLU A 30 51.52 14.85 77.73
C GLU A 30 51.55 15.05 76.20
N GLY A 31 52.72 15.24 75.60
CA GLY A 31 52.88 15.36 74.16
C GLY A 31 52.58 14.06 73.42
N LEU A 32 52.90 12.92 74.02
CA LEU A 32 52.62 11.59 73.47
C LEU A 32 51.13 11.24 73.58
N GLU A 33 50.50 11.59 74.70
CA GLU A 33 49.06 11.44 74.94
C GLU A 33 48.24 12.29 73.95
N ARG A 34 48.59 13.58 73.78
CA ARG A 34 47.94 14.45 72.77
C ARG A 34 48.09 13.93 71.34
N LYS A 35 49.23 13.33 70.98
CA LYS A 35 49.41 12.71 69.65
C LYS A 35 48.54 11.48 69.48
N MET A 36 48.36 10.69 70.54
CA MET A 36 47.49 9.52 70.50
C MET A 36 46.02 9.94 70.35
N GLU A 37 45.57 10.93 71.13
CA GLU A 37 44.23 11.50 71.02
C GLU A 37 43.99 12.11 69.64
N ALA A 38 44.94 12.90 69.11
CA ALA A 38 44.83 13.47 67.78
C ALA A 38 44.76 12.38 66.69
N GLY A 39 45.57 11.34 66.77
CA GLY A 39 45.53 10.21 65.83
C GLY A 39 44.23 9.41 65.92
N GLN A 40 43.68 9.23 67.12
CA GLN A 40 42.37 8.61 67.31
C GLN A 40 41.23 9.45 66.74
N GLU A 41 41.27 10.77 66.95
CA GLU A 41 40.25 11.69 66.42
C GLU A 41 40.32 11.78 64.89
N GLU A 42 41.52 11.85 64.30
CA GLU A 42 41.68 11.78 62.84
C GLU A 42 41.11 10.49 62.25
N MET A 43 41.32 9.34 62.92
CA MET A 43 40.73 8.06 62.49
C MET A 43 39.21 8.09 62.60
N ARG A 44 38.66 8.67 63.67
CA ARG A 44 37.21 8.82 63.86
C ARG A 44 36.59 9.69 62.76
N VAL A 45 37.23 10.82 62.45
CA VAL A 45 36.79 11.73 61.39
C VAL A 45 36.90 11.07 60.02
N ALA A 46 37.98 10.34 59.75
CA ALA A 46 38.15 9.60 58.49
C ALA A 46 37.07 8.51 58.34
N GLN A 47 36.77 7.77 59.39
CA GLN A 47 35.71 6.75 59.39
C GLN A 47 34.33 7.39 59.18
N ALA A 48 34.01 8.46 59.91
CA ALA A 48 32.75 9.18 59.74
C ALA A 48 32.60 9.77 58.32
N GLY A 49 33.68 10.29 57.74
CA GLY A 49 33.67 10.79 56.37
C GLY A 49 33.45 9.70 55.31
N LEU A 50 33.92 8.47 55.57
CA LEU A 50 33.64 7.31 54.71
C LEU A 50 32.19 6.84 54.84
N GLU A 51 31.66 6.75 56.06
CA GLU A 51 30.26 6.42 56.32
C GLU A 51 29.32 7.43 55.66
N GLN A 52 29.57 8.73 55.83
CA GLN A 52 28.77 9.78 55.20
C GLN A 52 28.77 9.68 53.66
N LYS A 53 29.92 9.37 53.04
CA LYS A 53 30.00 9.17 51.58
C LYS A 53 29.23 7.94 51.12
N MET A 54 29.26 6.86 51.90
CA MET A 54 28.49 5.65 51.61
C MET A 54 27.00 5.90 51.72
N GLU A 55 26.56 6.60 52.76
CA GLU A 55 25.16 7.00 52.96
C GLU A 55 24.67 7.91 51.83
N ALA A 56 25.43 8.96 51.50
CA ALA A 56 25.09 9.86 50.39
C ALA A 56 25.02 9.12 49.05
N GLY A 57 25.94 8.19 48.79
CA GLY A 57 25.91 7.35 47.58
C GLY A 57 24.70 6.41 47.53
N GLN A 58 24.31 5.83 48.67
CA GLN A 58 23.11 5.00 48.76
C GLN A 58 21.83 5.80 48.56
N GLU A 59 21.76 7.02 49.11
CA GLU A 59 20.62 7.91 48.95
C GLU A 59 20.46 8.38 47.50
N GLU A 60 21.56 8.73 46.83
CA GLU A 60 21.57 9.04 45.39
C GLU A 60 21.06 7.87 44.55
N MET A 61 21.50 6.64 44.84
CA MET A 61 21.01 5.44 44.14
C MET A 61 19.52 5.22 44.39
N ARG A 62 19.05 5.39 45.62
CA ARG A 62 17.63 5.24 45.97
C ARG A 62 16.77 6.30 45.27
N SER A 63 17.20 7.56 45.29
CA SER A 63 16.55 8.65 44.56
C SER A 63 16.58 8.45 43.04
N GLY A 64 17.67 7.91 42.51
CA GLY A 64 17.77 7.53 41.10
C GLY A 64 16.77 6.43 40.72
N GLN A 65 16.61 5.43 41.57
CA GLN A 65 15.65 4.35 41.37
C GLN A 65 14.20 4.85 41.42
N GLU A 66 13.84 5.67 42.42
CA GLU A 66 12.51 6.28 42.52
C GLU A 66 12.17 7.13 41.29
N ARG A 67 13.13 7.92 40.79
CA ARG A 67 12.93 8.71 39.55
C ARG A 67 12.69 7.82 38.34
N MET A 68 13.39 6.69 38.26
CA MET A 68 13.19 5.73 37.17
C MET A 68 11.83 5.04 37.25
N GLU A 69 11.42 4.58 38.43
CA GLU A 69 10.11 3.97 38.67
C GLU A 69 8.98 4.95 38.34
N LYS A 70 9.08 6.20 38.81
CA LYS A 70 8.12 7.25 38.47
C LYS A 70 8.05 7.50 36.96
N GLY A 71 9.19 7.58 36.28
CA GLY A 71 9.24 7.73 34.82
C GLY A 71 8.60 6.55 34.08
N GLN A 72 8.74 5.33 34.60
CA GLN A 72 8.06 4.15 34.05
C GLN A 72 6.55 4.20 34.27
N GLU A 73 6.08 4.63 35.44
CA GLU A 73 4.66 4.81 35.72
C GLU A 73 4.02 5.88 34.82
N GLU A 74 4.68 7.02 34.64
CA GLU A 74 4.22 8.09 33.75
C GLU A 74 4.12 7.59 32.29
N MET A 75 5.15 6.89 31.80
CA MET A 75 5.14 6.32 30.45
C MET A 75 4.03 5.28 30.27
N LYS A 76 3.80 4.45 31.28
CA LYS A 76 2.70 3.48 31.29
C LYS A 76 1.33 4.17 31.25
N GLY A 77 1.15 5.22 32.06
CA GLY A 77 -0.09 6.01 32.07
C GLY A 77 -0.41 6.62 30.72
N LEU A 78 0.59 7.23 30.06
CA LEU A 78 0.45 7.77 28.70
C LEU A 78 0.10 6.67 27.69
N MET A 79 0.72 5.49 27.81
CA MET A 79 0.42 4.36 26.92
C MET A 79 -1.02 3.86 27.11
N ASP A 80 -1.51 3.77 28.34
CA ASP A 80 -2.88 3.38 28.64
C ASP A 80 -3.89 4.43 28.14
N GLU A 81 -3.58 5.72 28.27
CA GLU A 81 -4.40 6.82 27.73
C GLU A 81 -4.49 6.76 26.20
N VAL A 82 -3.34 6.67 25.52
CA VAL A 82 -3.28 6.56 24.05
C VAL A 82 -4.04 5.32 23.58
N LYS A 83 -3.87 4.18 24.27
CA LYS A 83 -4.59 2.94 23.96
C LYS A 83 -6.11 3.14 24.10
N GLY A 84 -6.55 3.82 25.16
CA GLY A 84 -7.96 4.14 25.38
C GLY A 84 -8.54 5.06 24.31
N GLU A 85 -7.80 6.10 23.91
CA GLU A 85 -8.23 7.01 22.84
C GLU A 85 -8.32 6.31 21.48
N VAL A 86 -7.33 5.49 21.15
CA VAL A 86 -7.32 4.72 19.90
C VAL A 86 -8.50 3.76 19.87
N GLN A 87 -8.75 3.02 20.95
CA GLN A 87 -9.90 2.12 21.02
C GLN A 87 -11.22 2.88 20.85
N ARG A 88 -11.40 4.02 21.54
CA ARG A 88 -12.62 4.83 21.42
C ARG A 88 -12.86 5.33 19.99
N LYS A 89 -11.79 5.74 19.29
CA LYS A 89 -11.88 6.16 17.88
C LYS A 89 -12.24 5.01 16.96
N ILE A 90 -11.74 3.81 17.24
CA ILE A 90 -12.10 2.60 16.48
C ILE A 90 -13.59 2.33 16.66
N ASP A 91 -14.07 2.29 17.91
CA ASP A 91 -15.49 2.04 18.21
C ASP A 91 -16.40 3.09 17.53
N GLU A 92 -16.03 4.38 17.58
CA GLU A 92 -16.78 5.46 16.92
C GLU A 92 -16.83 5.30 15.39
N VAL A 93 -15.71 4.91 14.78
CA VAL A 93 -15.65 4.65 13.34
C VAL A 93 -16.48 3.42 12.97
N GLU A 94 -16.43 2.37 13.77
CA GLU A 94 -17.20 1.15 13.55
C GLU A 94 -18.71 1.43 13.57
N GLU A 95 -19.20 2.15 14.59
CA GLU A 95 -20.60 2.58 14.68
C GLU A 95 -21.02 3.45 13.49
N LYS A 96 -20.18 4.42 13.09
CA LYS A 96 -20.45 5.27 11.91
C LYS A 96 -20.55 4.46 10.62
N VAL A 97 -19.70 3.44 10.46
CA VAL A 97 -19.71 2.56 9.29
C VAL A 97 -20.97 1.68 9.31
N GLN A 98 -21.32 1.09 10.45
CA GLN A 98 -22.53 0.27 10.58
C GLN A 98 -23.79 1.08 10.25
N MET A 99 -23.91 2.30 10.79
CA MET A 99 -25.04 3.18 10.49
C MET A 99 -25.15 3.52 9.00
N LYS A 100 -24.03 3.83 8.33
CA LYS A 100 -24.02 4.10 6.89
C LYS A 100 -24.41 2.88 6.05
N ILE A 101 -23.98 1.68 6.46
CA ILE A 101 -24.34 0.45 5.77
C ILE A 101 -25.85 0.21 5.87
N GLU A 102 -26.44 0.38 7.04
CA GLU A 102 -27.89 0.18 7.22
C GLU A 102 -28.70 1.23 6.47
N ASP A 103 -28.26 2.49 6.45
CA ASP A 103 -28.88 3.57 5.68
C ASP A 103 -28.89 3.26 4.17
N VAL A 104 -27.72 2.93 3.60
CA VAL A 104 -27.59 2.54 2.18
C VAL A 104 -28.43 1.31 1.87
N LYS A 105 -28.45 0.31 2.76
CA LYS A 105 -29.25 -0.90 2.59
C LYS A 105 -30.74 -0.56 2.56
N SER A 106 -31.22 0.32 3.44
CA SER A 106 -32.62 0.76 3.45
C SER A 106 -32.99 1.53 2.18
N GLU A 107 -32.09 2.40 1.67
CA GLU A 107 -32.31 3.16 0.43
C GLU A 107 -32.37 2.22 -0.79
N VAL A 108 -31.44 1.26 -0.87
CA VAL A 108 -31.41 0.25 -1.94
C VAL A 108 -32.66 -0.63 -1.89
N GLN A 109 -33.06 -1.09 -0.70
CA GLN A 109 -34.27 -1.89 -0.54
C GLN A 109 -35.52 -1.12 -0.96
N GLY A 110 -35.64 0.17 -0.59
CA GLY A 110 -36.73 1.04 -1.04
C GLY A 110 -36.79 1.17 -2.57
N LYS A 111 -35.63 1.42 -3.21
CA LYS A 111 -35.54 1.50 -4.69
C LYS A 111 -35.91 0.17 -5.37
N ILE A 112 -35.53 -0.96 -4.79
CA ILE A 112 -35.93 -2.29 -5.28
C ILE A 112 -37.44 -2.46 -5.20
N SER A 113 -38.06 -2.17 -4.05
CA SER A 113 -39.51 -2.26 -3.89
C SER A 113 -40.27 -1.34 -4.85
N ASP A 114 -39.75 -0.14 -5.12
CA ASP A 114 -40.32 0.76 -6.13
C ASP A 114 -40.21 0.20 -7.56
N ILE A 115 -39.10 -0.43 -7.90
CA ILE A 115 -38.90 -1.09 -9.20
C ILE A 115 -39.84 -2.29 -9.33
N GLU A 116 -39.96 -3.12 -8.30
CA GLU A 116 -40.87 -4.28 -8.27
C GLU A 116 -42.32 -3.84 -8.49
N ARG A 117 -42.77 -2.78 -7.79
CA ARG A 117 -44.11 -2.20 -8.00
C ARG A 117 -44.33 -1.73 -9.43
N ARG A 118 -43.37 -0.98 -9.99
CA ARG A 118 -43.45 -0.50 -11.39
C ARG A 118 -43.47 -1.65 -12.39
N LEU A 119 -42.77 -2.75 -12.10
CA LEU A 119 -42.77 -3.94 -12.93
C LEU A 119 -44.13 -4.63 -12.88
N SER A 120 -44.74 -4.78 -11.70
CA SER A 120 -46.10 -5.32 -11.55
C SER A 120 -47.15 -4.46 -12.24
N GLU A 121 -47.06 -3.12 -12.13
CA GLU A 121 -47.96 -2.18 -12.85
C GLU A 121 -47.83 -2.32 -14.39
N MET A 122 -46.64 -2.67 -14.89
CA MET A 122 -46.43 -2.97 -16.31
C MET A 122 -46.98 -4.34 -16.72
N GLU A 123 -46.94 -5.34 -15.82
CA GLU A 123 -47.40 -6.71 -16.07
C GLU A 123 -48.94 -6.83 -16.03
N ASP A 124 -49.60 -6.06 -15.13
CA ASP A 124 -51.06 -6.04 -14.97
C ASP A 124 -51.79 -5.17 -16.01
N ARG A 125 -51.07 -4.38 -16.81
CA ARG A 125 -51.67 -3.74 -17.99
C ARG A 125 -51.91 -4.83 -19.02
N PRO A 126 -53.18 -5.19 -19.35
CA PRO A 126 -53.40 -6.02 -20.52
C PRO A 126 -52.83 -5.24 -21.70
N PHE A 127 -51.81 -5.79 -22.35
CA PHE A 127 -51.33 -5.34 -23.64
C PHE A 127 -52.46 -5.50 -24.65
N SER A 128 -53.46 -4.60 -24.61
CA SER A 128 -54.14 -4.21 -25.82
C SER A 128 -53.15 -3.32 -26.56
N PHE A 129 -52.23 -3.97 -27.27
CA PHE A 129 -51.88 -3.44 -28.58
C PHE A 129 -53.21 -3.38 -29.33
N SER A 130 -53.92 -2.25 -29.20
CA SER A 130 -54.65 -1.75 -30.36
C SER A 130 -53.59 -1.65 -31.43
N ALA A 131 -53.61 -2.63 -32.33
CA ALA A 131 -52.77 -2.70 -33.49
C ALA A 131 -53.08 -1.44 -34.33
N SER A 132 -52.43 -0.33 -33.97
CA SER A 132 -52.36 0.82 -34.83
C SER A 132 -51.62 0.36 -36.08
N PRO A 133 -52.25 0.46 -37.27
CA PRO A 133 -51.65 0.01 -38.53
C PRO A 133 -50.29 0.68 -38.85
N GLU A 134 -49.94 1.75 -38.13
CA GLU A 134 -48.68 2.50 -38.31
C GLU A 134 -47.43 1.78 -37.78
N PHE A 135 -47.56 0.80 -36.88
CA PHE A 135 -46.41 0.01 -36.39
C PHE A 135 -46.21 -1.32 -37.14
N MET A 136 -47.03 -1.60 -38.15
CA MET A 136 -46.92 -2.78 -39.02
C MET A 136 -45.94 -2.58 -40.19
N HIS A 137 -45.06 -1.59 -40.11
CA HIS A 137 -43.88 -1.58 -40.97
C HIS A 137 -42.93 -2.63 -40.43
N SER A 138 -42.99 -3.83 -41.00
CA SER A 138 -41.93 -4.82 -40.87
C SER A 138 -40.61 -4.09 -41.09
N ARG A 139 -39.84 -3.91 -40.01
CA ARG A 139 -38.52 -3.30 -40.08
C ARG A 139 -37.76 -4.09 -41.16
N PRO A 140 -37.28 -3.47 -42.24
CA PRO A 140 -36.61 -4.23 -43.28
C PRO A 140 -35.43 -4.95 -42.65
N THR A 141 -35.51 -6.28 -42.55
CA THR A 141 -34.35 -7.08 -42.15
C THR A 141 -33.33 -6.92 -43.26
N ILE A 142 -32.37 -6.02 -43.07
CA ILE A 142 -31.28 -5.83 -44.03
C ILE A 142 -30.56 -7.17 -44.16
N LYS A 143 -30.37 -7.61 -45.41
CA LYS A 143 -29.84 -8.93 -45.76
C LYS A 143 -28.51 -9.21 -45.05
N SER A 144 -28.31 -10.46 -44.66
CA SER A 144 -27.07 -10.96 -44.07
C SER A 144 -25.87 -10.58 -44.94
N LEU A 145 -24.90 -9.88 -44.33
CA LEU A 145 -23.60 -9.63 -44.94
C LEU A 145 -22.79 -10.93 -44.95
N THR A 146 -21.91 -11.10 -45.92
CA THR A 146 -20.99 -12.25 -46.01
C THR A 146 -19.56 -11.75 -46.07
N PHE A 147 -18.66 -12.38 -45.31
CA PHE A 147 -17.24 -12.08 -45.32
C PHE A 147 -16.46 -13.34 -45.67
N ASP A 148 -15.78 -13.33 -46.82
CA ASP A 148 -14.97 -14.45 -47.31
C ASP A 148 -13.45 -14.22 -47.17
N GLY A 149 -13.07 -13.01 -46.74
CA GLY A 149 -11.69 -12.56 -46.61
C GLY A 149 -11.12 -11.85 -47.85
N GLN A 150 -11.90 -11.66 -48.92
CA GLN A 150 -11.44 -10.98 -50.15
C GLN A 150 -11.56 -9.45 -50.07
N THR A 151 -12.61 -8.94 -49.43
CA THR A 151 -12.76 -7.51 -49.15
C THR A 151 -11.95 -7.13 -47.90
N SER A 152 -11.42 -5.91 -47.85
CA SER A 152 -10.78 -5.39 -46.63
C SER A 152 -11.71 -5.56 -45.42
N TRP A 153 -11.14 -6.10 -44.35
CA TRP A 153 -11.83 -6.29 -43.07
C TRP A 153 -12.41 -4.97 -42.54
N THR A 154 -11.69 -3.85 -42.68
CA THR A 154 -12.15 -2.51 -42.26
C THR A 154 -13.41 -2.07 -43.01
N VAL A 155 -13.50 -2.38 -44.31
CA VAL A 155 -14.68 -2.08 -45.13
C VAL A 155 -15.87 -2.93 -44.68
N PHE A 156 -15.66 -4.23 -44.46
CA PHE A 156 -16.70 -5.12 -43.98
C PHE A 156 -17.19 -4.72 -42.58
N LYS A 157 -16.29 -4.41 -41.65
CA LYS A 157 -16.59 -3.99 -40.28
C LYS A 157 -17.46 -2.73 -40.27
N THR A 158 -17.11 -1.73 -41.09
CA THR A 158 -17.89 -0.49 -41.22
C THR A 158 -19.33 -0.77 -41.68
N GLN A 159 -19.50 -1.64 -42.68
CA GLN A 159 -20.83 -2.03 -43.15
C GLN A 159 -21.61 -2.81 -42.10
N PHE A 160 -20.94 -3.72 -41.38
CA PHE A 160 -21.52 -4.50 -40.30
C PHE A 160 -21.99 -3.61 -39.13
N ASP A 161 -21.22 -2.59 -38.76
CA ASP A 161 -21.57 -1.63 -37.70
C ASP A 161 -22.78 -0.77 -38.07
N ILE A 162 -22.87 -0.33 -39.32
CA ILE A 162 -24.04 0.41 -39.83
C ILE A 162 -25.30 -0.47 -39.75
N ILE A 163 -25.21 -1.74 -40.19
CA ILE A 163 -26.34 -2.67 -40.18
C ILE A 163 -26.76 -3.01 -38.76
N SER A 164 -25.79 -3.31 -37.88
CA SER A 164 -26.08 -3.68 -36.49
C SER A 164 -26.70 -2.52 -35.71
N SER A 165 -26.26 -1.29 -35.95
CA SER A 165 -26.82 -0.07 -35.35
C SER A 165 -28.23 0.20 -35.85
N THR A 166 -28.47 0.05 -37.16
CA THR A 166 -29.80 0.22 -37.78
C THR A 166 -30.80 -0.81 -37.22
N ASN A 167 -30.33 -2.03 -37.00
CA ASN A 167 -31.14 -3.12 -36.48
C ASN A 167 -31.25 -3.12 -34.94
N GLY A 168 -30.44 -2.33 -34.23
CA GLY A 168 -30.43 -2.28 -32.77
C GLY A 168 -29.91 -3.57 -32.12
N TRP A 169 -28.93 -4.23 -32.74
CA TRP A 169 -28.36 -5.48 -32.20
C TRP A 169 -27.57 -5.22 -30.91
N THR A 170 -27.79 -6.08 -29.91
CA THR A 170 -26.93 -6.17 -28.72
C THR A 170 -25.60 -6.82 -29.08
N ASP A 171 -24.57 -6.64 -28.27
CA ASP A 171 -23.23 -7.18 -28.57
C ASP A 171 -23.21 -8.72 -28.69
N PHE A 172 -24.08 -9.41 -27.95
CA PHE A 172 -24.31 -10.85 -28.10
C PHE A 172 -24.86 -11.21 -29.49
N VAL A 173 -25.85 -10.46 -29.98
CA VAL A 173 -26.44 -10.67 -31.32
C VAL A 173 -25.43 -10.31 -32.41
N LYS A 174 -24.65 -9.24 -32.22
CA LYS A 174 -23.54 -8.88 -33.12
C LYS A 174 -22.51 -10.00 -33.21
N ALA A 175 -22.05 -10.56 -32.10
CA ALA A 175 -21.08 -11.67 -32.09
C ALA A 175 -21.62 -12.88 -32.87
N SER A 176 -22.86 -13.29 -32.59
CA SER A 176 -23.50 -14.43 -33.26
C SER A 176 -23.65 -14.18 -34.76
N GLN A 177 -24.09 -12.98 -35.15
CA GLN A 177 -24.30 -12.62 -36.55
C GLN A 177 -22.99 -12.44 -37.32
N LEU A 178 -21.93 -11.97 -36.65
CA LEU A 178 -20.59 -11.86 -37.20
C LEU A 178 -20.04 -13.25 -37.51
N VAL A 179 -20.10 -14.21 -36.58
CA VAL A 179 -19.69 -15.60 -36.83
C VAL A 179 -20.52 -16.22 -37.96
N ALA A 180 -21.83 -15.98 -37.98
CA ALA A 180 -22.72 -16.49 -39.03
C ALA A 180 -22.46 -15.88 -40.41
N SER A 181 -21.80 -14.71 -40.49
CA SER A 181 -21.45 -14.03 -41.75
C SER A 181 -20.16 -14.57 -42.39
N LEU A 182 -19.32 -15.27 -41.62
CA LEU A 182 -18.02 -15.75 -42.10
C LEU A 182 -18.19 -16.90 -43.11
N ARG A 183 -17.50 -16.81 -44.23
CA ARG A 183 -17.47 -17.79 -45.32
C ARG A 183 -16.03 -17.99 -45.78
N GLY A 184 -15.79 -19.01 -46.60
CA GLY A 184 -14.47 -19.25 -47.21
C GLY A 184 -13.34 -19.27 -46.18
N SER A 185 -12.25 -18.55 -46.46
CA SER A 185 -11.08 -18.47 -45.59
C SER A 185 -11.37 -17.85 -44.21
N ALA A 186 -12.35 -16.96 -44.13
CA ALA A 186 -12.73 -16.33 -42.87
C ALA A 186 -13.50 -17.27 -41.93
N ALA A 187 -14.12 -18.33 -42.46
CA ALA A 187 -14.81 -19.34 -41.65
C ALA A 187 -13.87 -20.22 -40.81
N GLU A 188 -12.55 -20.16 -41.06
CA GLU A 188 -11.54 -20.85 -40.25
C GLU A 188 -11.16 -20.08 -38.97
N VAL A 189 -11.43 -18.77 -38.92
CA VAL A 189 -11.06 -17.93 -37.76
C VAL A 189 -11.72 -18.39 -36.44
N PRO A 190 -13.02 -18.76 -36.41
CA PRO A 190 -13.65 -19.28 -35.21
C PRO A 190 -13.00 -20.55 -34.64
N GLN A 191 -12.30 -21.36 -35.45
CA GLN A 191 -11.64 -22.59 -34.98
C GLN A 191 -10.45 -22.31 -34.05
N GLY A 192 -9.85 -21.10 -34.14
CA GLY A 192 -8.75 -20.67 -33.27
C GLY A 192 -9.19 -20.03 -31.97
N ILE A 193 -10.51 -19.87 -31.75
CA ILE A 193 -11.07 -19.18 -30.58
C ILE A 193 -11.74 -20.23 -29.66
N PRO A 194 -11.48 -20.22 -28.34
CA PRO A 194 -12.19 -21.06 -27.38
C PRO A 194 -13.71 -20.85 -27.46
N ALA A 195 -14.50 -21.92 -27.36
CA ALA A 195 -15.96 -21.87 -27.52
C ALA A 195 -16.65 -20.87 -26.56
N ASP A 196 -16.14 -20.75 -25.33
CA ASP A 196 -16.66 -19.82 -24.32
C ASP A 196 -16.48 -18.34 -24.73
N ASN A 197 -15.53 -18.05 -25.62
CA ASN A 197 -15.19 -16.71 -26.09
C ASN A 197 -15.80 -16.38 -27.47
N LEU A 198 -16.53 -17.30 -28.11
CA LEU A 198 -17.25 -17.04 -29.37
C LEU A 198 -18.53 -16.21 -29.19
N THR A 199 -18.86 -15.83 -27.95
CA THR A 199 -19.95 -14.91 -27.63
C THR A 199 -19.45 -13.48 -27.37
N ASP A 200 -18.14 -13.30 -27.22
CA ASP A 200 -17.52 -11.99 -27.05
C ASP A 200 -17.16 -11.38 -28.40
N LEU A 201 -17.88 -10.31 -28.75
CA LEU A 201 -17.70 -9.57 -29.99
C LEU A 201 -16.25 -9.09 -30.14
N THR A 202 -15.63 -8.59 -29.07
CA THR A 202 -14.30 -7.98 -29.16
C THR A 202 -13.20 -8.99 -29.46
N THR A 203 -13.33 -10.22 -28.95
CA THR A 203 -12.39 -11.32 -29.25
C THR A 203 -12.49 -11.75 -30.71
N ILE A 204 -13.69 -11.87 -31.26
CA ILE A 204 -13.90 -12.26 -32.66
C ILE A 204 -13.36 -11.18 -33.61
N GLU A 205 -13.65 -9.90 -33.34
CA GLU A 205 -13.14 -8.79 -34.14
C GLU A 205 -11.61 -8.74 -34.16
N LYS A 206 -10.95 -8.92 -33.01
CA LYS A 206 -9.47 -8.94 -32.94
C LYS A 206 -8.87 -10.09 -33.73
N ALA A 207 -9.50 -11.26 -33.70
CA ALA A 207 -9.03 -12.42 -34.47
C ALA A 207 -9.16 -12.18 -35.98
N LEU A 208 -10.26 -11.56 -36.42
CA LEU A 208 -10.48 -11.20 -37.82
C LEU A 208 -9.54 -10.07 -38.27
N GLU A 209 -9.32 -9.06 -37.43
CA GLU A 209 -8.34 -7.98 -37.67
C GLU A 209 -6.91 -8.53 -37.79
N SER A 210 -6.53 -9.47 -36.95
CA SER A 210 -5.20 -10.10 -36.98
C SER A 210 -4.97 -10.89 -38.27
N ARG A 211 -6.00 -11.57 -38.80
CA ARG A 211 -5.91 -12.40 -40.01
C ARG A 211 -6.10 -11.63 -41.31
N PHE A 212 -7.05 -10.70 -41.33
CA PHE A 212 -7.55 -10.01 -42.53
C PHE A 212 -7.42 -8.49 -42.47
N GLY A 213 -6.77 -7.96 -41.44
CA GLY A 213 -6.46 -6.54 -41.35
C GLY A 213 -5.60 -6.07 -42.52
N ASP A 214 -5.68 -4.77 -42.82
CA ASP A 214 -5.14 -4.17 -44.04
C ASP A 214 -3.62 -4.40 -44.21
N SER A 215 -2.90 -4.61 -43.11
CA SER A 215 -1.45 -4.91 -43.11
C SER A 215 -1.11 -6.23 -43.81
N HIS A 216 -1.93 -7.27 -43.67
CA HIS A 216 -1.66 -8.58 -44.30
C HIS A 216 -2.08 -8.60 -45.76
N LEU A 217 -3.17 -7.91 -46.09
CA LEU A 217 -3.66 -7.77 -47.46
C LEU A 217 -2.65 -7.01 -48.35
N THR A 218 -2.03 -5.96 -47.79
CA THR A 218 -0.91 -5.23 -48.42
C THR A 218 0.29 -6.15 -48.72
N GLN A 219 0.65 -7.04 -47.80
CA GLN A 219 1.74 -8.01 -48.00
C GLN A 219 1.39 -9.09 -49.04
N PHE A 220 0.13 -9.52 -49.07
CA PHE A 220 -0.38 -10.45 -50.07
C PHE A 220 -0.29 -9.84 -51.47
N TYR A 221 -0.84 -8.64 -51.69
CA TYR A 221 -0.78 -7.96 -52.99
C TYR A 221 0.66 -7.63 -53.42
N ARG A 222 1.56 -7.26 -52.50
CA ARG A 222 3.00 -7.12 -52.80
C ARG A 222 3.64 -8.41 -53.29
N THR A 223 3.22 -9.56 -52.76
CA THR A 223 3.76 -10.86 -53.14
C THR A 223 3.19 -11.31 -54.48
N GLU A 224 1.89 -11.08 -54.70
CA GLU A 224 1.22 -11.35 -55.98
C GLU A 224 1.80 -10.49 -57.11
N LEU A 225 2.02 -9.21 -56.86
CA LEU A 225 2.70 -8.30 -57.80
C LEU A 225 4.14 -8.76 -58.13
N LYS A 226 4.89 -9.28 -57.16
CA LYS A 226 6.25 -9.82 -57.39
C LYS A 226 6.28 -11.10 -58.22
N THR A 227 5.20 -11.88 -58.17
CA THR A 227 5.11 -13.18 -58.86
C THR A 227 4.34 -13.10 -60.19
N ARG A 228 3.68 -11.98 -60.45
CA ARG A 228 2.88 -11.74 -61.65
C ARG A 228 3.75 -11.76 -62.91
N ARG A 229 3.39 -12.64 -63.84
CA ARG A 229 3.96 -12.74 -65.20
C ARG A 229 2.82 -12.92 -66.21
N GLN A 230 3.04 -12.51 -67.45
CA GLN A 230 2.07 -12.69 -68.53
C GLN A 230 1.71 -14.17 -68.69
N LYS A 231 0.42 -14.51 -68.67
CA LYS A 231 -0.05 -15.87 -68.90
C LYS A 231 -0.14 -16.16 -70.41
N PRO A 232 0.02 -17.42 -70.85
CA PRO A 232 -0.17 -17.76 -72.26
C PRO A 232 -1.60 -17.44 -72.71
N GLY A 233 -1.75 -16.56 -73.70
CA GLY A 233 -3.06 -16.12 -74.22
C GLY A 233 -3.64 -14.85 -73.57
N GLU A 234 -2.96 -14.28 -72.58
CA GLU A 234 -3.34 -13.01 -71.96
C GLU A 234 -2.82 -11.81 -72.77
N SER A 235 -3.69 -10.84 -73.05
CA SER A 235 -3.29 -9.62 -73.75
C SER A 235 -2.44 -8.71 -72.86
N LEU A 236 -1.58 -7.89 -73.48
CA LEU A 236 -0.76 -6.94 -72.73
C LEU A 236 -1.59 -5.89 -71.98
N GLN A 237 -2.79 -5.57 -72.47
CA GLN A 237 -3.71 -4.64 -71.80
C GLN A 237 -4.32 -5.24 -70.54
N GLU A 238 -4.70 -6.52 -70.57
CA GLU A 238 -5.21 -7.23 -69.39
C GLU A 238 -4.13 -7.38 -68.32
N LEU A 239 -2.89 -7.71 -68.73
CA LEU A 239 -1.76 -7.74 -67.81
C LEU A 239 -1.49 -6.36 -67.19
N ALA A 240 -1.51 -5.28 -67.99
CA ALA A 240 -1.26 -3.93 -67.50
C ALA A 240 -2.33 -3.47 -66.50
N ALA A 241 -3.61 -3.69 -66.82
CA ALA A 241 -4.72 -3.33 -65.93
C ALA A 241 -4.65 -4.07 -64.58
N ASP A 242 -4.31 -5.36 -64.61
CA ASP A 242 -4.17 -6.18 -63.41
C ASP A 242 -2.95 -5.77 -62.56
N VAL A 243 -1.82 -5.43 -63.19
CA VAL A 243 -0.64 -4.88 -62.49
C VAL A 243 -0.93 -3.51 -61.88
N GLU A 244 -1.64 -2.62 -62.59
CA GLU A 244 -2.07 -1.33 -62.05
C GLU A 244 -3.02 -1.48 -60.87
N GLN A 245 -3.95 -2.43 -60.94
CA GLN A 245 -4.85 -2.75 -59.85
C GLN A 245 -4.08 -3.28 -58.63
N LEU A 246 -3.16 -4.24 -58.81
CA LEU A 246 -2.32 -4.77 -57.74
C LEU A 246 -1.40 -3.69 -57.12
N MET A 247 -0.90 -2.73 -57.90
CA MET A 247 -0.14 -1.58 -57.38
C MET A 247 -0.99 -0.65 -56.53
N SER A 248 -2.27 -0.45 -56.90
CA SER A 248 -3.17 0.42 -56.13
C SER A 248 -3.58 -0.18 -54.77
N LEU A 249 -3.45 -1.50 -54.62
CA LEU A 249 -3.87 -2.25 -53.43
C LEU A 249 -2.68 -2.65 -52.51
N ALA A 250 -1.42 -2.42 -52.92
CA ALA A 250 -0.17 -2.87 -52.26
C ALA A 250 0.63 -1.77 -51.55
#